data_AF-C4JAT5-F1
#
_entry.id   AF-C4JAT5-F1
#
_cell.length_a   1.000
_cell.length_b   1.000
_cell.length_c   1.000
_cell.angle_alpha   90.00
_cell.angle_beta   90.00
_cell.angle_gamma   90.00
#
_symmetry.space_group_name_H-M   'P 1'
#
loop_
_entity.id
_entity.type
_entity.pdbx_description
1 polymer ?
#
loop_
_entity_poly.entity_id
_entity_poly.type
_entity_poly.pdbx_seq_one_letter_code
_entity_poly.pdbx_strand_id
1 'polypeptide(L)'
;MVLSYPFSVLGNHDYRGNALAQLSPVLRKIDDRFICMRSFIVNAELVDFFFVDTTPFQLEYWTHPGKHRYDWRGVAPRGNYLANLLKDLDVAMKKSTARWKIVVGHHTMRSVSEHRDTEELLELLLPVLKDNGVDFYINGHDHCLEHISSRDSPLQYFTSGGGSKAWRGVFHPNKDKLRFFYDGQGFMSLQLNQDQAHFIFYDVFGNILYRWSSRHPQSSTYLDEE
;
A
#
# COMPACT_ATOMS: atom_id res chain seq x y z
N MET A 1 7.98 -17.75 -4.10
CA MET A 1 8.71 -16.82 -5.00
C MET A 1 9.47 -15.81 -4.15
N VAL A 2 10.70 -15.47 -4.54
CA VAL A 2 11.49 -14.39 -3.94
C VAL A 2 11.65 -13.31 -5.00
N LEU A 3 11.13 -12.10 -4.76
CA LEU A 3 11.42 -10.96 -5.61
C LEU A 3 12.91 -10.60 -5.41
N SER A 4 13.70 -10.64 -6.48
CA SER A 4 15.16 -10.46 -6.42
C SER A 4 15.60 -8.99 -6.37
N TYR A 5 14.65 -8.04 -6.51
CA TYR A 5 14.92 -6.61 -6.55
C TYR A 5 14.02 -5.85 -5.57
N PRO A 6 14.51 -4.78 -4.93
CA PRO A 6 13.69 -3.88 -4.16
C PRO A 6 12.89 -2.96 -5.10
N PHE A 7 11.63 -2.73 -4.75
CA PHE A 7 10.74 -1.80 -5.45
C PHE A 7 10.31 -0.72 -4.46
N SER A 8 10.22 0.53 -4.93
CA SER A 8 9.89 1.67 -4.08
C SER A 8 8.88 2.59 -4.74
N VAL A 9 7.96 3.11 -3.93
CA VAL A 9 7.00 4.15 -4.30
C VAL A 9 7.22 5.37 -3.40
N LEU A 10 6.96 6.56 -3.94
CA LEU A 10 7.19 7.82 -3.24
C LEU A 10 6.20 8.02 -2.08
N GLY A 11 6.69 8.61 -1.00
CA GLY A 11 5.90 9.13 0.11
C GLY A 11 5.87 10.66 0.17
N ASN A 12 5.10 11.18 1.13
CA ASN A 12 4.90 12.61 1.29
C ASN A 12 6.21 13.39 1.54
N HIS A 13 7.17 12.80 2.24
CA HIS A 13 8.47 13.42 2.48
C HIS A 13 9.35 13.50 1.22
N ASP A 14 9.20 12.59 0.27
CA ASP A 14 9.92 12.63 -1.00
C ASP A 14 9.45 13.81 -1.85
N TYR A 15 8.14 14.05 -1.83
CA TYR A 15 7.53 15.23 -2.43
C TYR A 15 7.89 16.53 -1.73
N ARG A 16 8.24 16.52 -0.44
CA ARG A 16 8.79 17.71 0.23
C ARG A 16 10.19 18.08 -0.25
N GLY A 17 10.88 17.13 -0.90
CA GLY A 17 12.16 17.31 -1.55
C GLY A 17 12.05 17.50 -3.07
N ASN A 18 12.84 16.74 -3.82
CA ASN A 18 12.82 16.70 -5.27
C ASN A 18 12.37 15.32 -5.73
N ALA A 19 11.06 15.15 -5.96
CA ALA A 19 10.47 13.87 -6.34
C ALA A 19 11.05 13.37 -7.67
N LEU A 20 11.25 14.27 -8.64
CA LEU A 20 11.80 13.91 -9.95
C LEU A 20 13.25 13.40 -9.86
N ALA A 21 14.04 13.85 -8.88
CA ALA A 21 15.38 13.31 -8.69
C ALA A 21 15.35 11.85 -8.24
N GLN A 22 14.41 11.48 -7.36
CA GLN A 22 14.22 10.08 -6.94
C GLN A 22 13.66 9.20 -8.06
N LEU A 23 12.93 9.77 -9.01
CA LEU A 23 12.42 9.04 -10.19
C LEU A 23 13.45 8.97 -11.33
N SER A 24 14.61 9.61 -11.17
CA SER A 24 15.57 9.76 -12.26
C SER A 24 16.17 8.42 -12.67
N PRO A 25 16.20 8.08 -13.97
CA PRO A 25 16.88 6.87 -14.45
C PRO A 25 18.40 6.92 -14.20
N VAL A 26 18.96 8.08 -13.87
CA VAL A 26 20.37 8.20 -13.45
C VAL A 26 20.65 7.38 -12.19
N LEU A 27 19.70 7.30 -11.24
CA LEU A 27 19.90 6.51 -10.03
C LEU A 27 20.05 5.03 -10.36
N ARG A 28 19.30 4.51 -11.34
CA ARG A 28 19.47 3.13 -11.85
C ARG A 28 20.78 2.88 -12.56
N LYS A 29 21.44 3.92 -13.06
CA LYS A 29 22.80 3.80 -13.62
C LYS A 29 23.87 3.72 -12.53
N ILE A 30 23.57 4.23 -11.33
CA ILE A 30 24.47 4.17 -10.17
C ILE A 30 24.26 2.86 -9.41
N ASP A 31 23.00 2.48 -9.18
CA ASP A 31 22.61 1.22 -8.55
C ASP A 31 21.39 0.67 -9.30
N ASP A 32 21.60 -0.41 -10.06
CA ASP A 32 20.57 -1.03 -10.90
C ASP A 32 19.40 -1.61 -10.10
N ARG A 33 19.60 -1.86 -8.79
CA ARG A 33 18.55 -2.28 -7.86
C ARG A 33 17.57 -1.17 -7.53
N PHE A 34 17.89 0.09 -7.82
CA PHE A 34 17.06 1.24 -7.43
C PHE A 34 15.82 1.40 -8.35
N ILE A 35 14.78 0.61 -8.11
CA ILE A 35 13.53 0.66 -8.88
C ILE A 35 12.49 1.52 -8.16
N CYS A 36 12.53 2.84 -8.42
CA CYS A 36 11.50 3.78 -7.98
C CYS A 36 10.75 4.39 -9.17
N MET A 37 9.42 4.39 -9.10
CA MET A 37 8.50 5.02 -10.05
C MET A 37 7.28 5.57 -9.28
N ARG A 38 6.46 6.43 -9.91
CA ARG A 38 5.25 6.98 -9.26
C ARG A 38 4.21 5.89 -9.00
N SER A 39 3.64 5.35 -10.07
CA SER A 39 2.72 4.21 -10.03
C SER A 39 3.17 3.23 -11.10
N PHE A 40 3.22 1.95 -10.75
CA PHE A 40 3.71 0.90 -11.63
C PHE A 40 3.25 -0.47 -11.14
N ILE A 41 3.36 -1.47 -12.01
CA ILE A 41 2.92 -2.83 -11.72
C ILE A 41 4.14 -3.74 -11.76
N VAL A 42 4.22 -4.63 -10.77
CA VAL A 42 5.17 -5.74 -10.77
C VAL A 42 4.36 -7.01 -10.91
N ASN A 43 4.43 -7.61 -12.11
CA ASN A 43 3.84 -8.90 -12.38
C ASN A 43 4.83 -9.99 -11.98
N ALA A 44 4.37 -10.90 -11.14
CA ALA A 44 5.20 -11.93 -10.58
C ALA A 44 4.48 -13.29 -10.61
N GLU A 45 3.78 -13.53 -11.72
CA GLU A 45 3.01 -14.73 -12.10
C GLU A 45 1.86 -15.07 -11.14
N LEU A 46 2.20 -15.43 -9.90
CA LEU A 46 1.27 -15.72 -8.83
C LEU A 46 0.57 -14.46 -8.29
N VAL A 47 1.24 -13.32 -8.32
CA VAL A 47 0.77 -12.08 -7.72
C VAL A 47 1.09 -10.90 -8.61
N ASP A 48 0.15 -9.96 -8.69
CA ASP A 48 0.36 -8.64 -9.23
C ASP A 48 0.41 -7.62 -8.10
N PHE A 49 1.54 -6.92 -8.01
CA PHE A 49 1.67 -5.76 -7.13
C PHE A 49 1.38 -4.49 -7.91
N PHE A 50 0.43 -3.70 -7.43
CA PHE A 50 0.08 -2.39 -7.96
C PHE A 50 0.62 -1.31 -7.02
N PHE A 51 1.78 -0.75 -7.36
CA PHE A 51 2.34 0.38 -6.63
C PHE A 51 1.60 1.65 -7.05
N VAL A 52 1.11 2.41 -6.07
CA VAL A 52 0.27 3.60 -6.29
C VAL A 52 0.90 4.80 -5.59
N ASP A 53 1.13 5.87 -6.35
CA ASP A 53 1.52 7.17 -5.81
C ASP A 53 0.35 7.79 -5.04
N THR A 54 0.31 7.59 -3.72
CA THR A 54 -0.80 8.06 -2.88
C THR A 54 -0.65 9.51 -2.44
N THR A 55 0.51 10.14 -2.65
CA THR A 55 0.74 11.53 -2.19
C THR A 55 -0.18 12.56 -2.85
N PRO A 56 -0.45 12.51 -4.18
CA PRO A 56 -1.37 13.43 -4.83
C PRO A 56 -2.83 13.31 -4.35
N PHE A 57 -3.21 12.21 -3.69
CA PHE A 57 -4.57 12.04 -3.16
C PHE A 57 -4.85 12.97 -1.97
N GLN A 58 -3.87 13.26 -1.12
CA GLN A 58 -4.07 14.08 0.09
C GLN A 58 -4.32 15.55 -0.28
N LEU A 59 -5.58 16.00 -0.27
CA LEU A 59 -5.98 17.35 -0.72
C LEU A 59 -5.36 18.45 0.16
N GLU A 60 -5.17 18.17 1.44
CA GLU A 60 -4.57 19.12 2.38
C GLU A 60 -3.16 19.54 1.92
N TYR A 61 -2.39 18.64 1.32
CA TYR A 61 -1.05 18.96 0.83
C TYR A 61 -1.06 19.97 -0.33
N TRP A 62 -2.16 20.02 -1.10
CA TRP A 62 -2.32 20.97 -2.20
C TRP A 62 -2.84 22.32 -1.72
N THR A 63 -3.75 22.31 -0.76
CA THR A 63 -4.56 23.48 -0.40
C THR A 63 -4.08 24.17 0.88
N HIS A 64 -3.56 23.40 1.83
CA HIS A 64 -3.15 23.86 3.15
C HIS A 64 -1.82 23.19 3.59
N PRO A 65 -0.72 23.31 2.81
CA PRO A 65 0.52 22.59 3.13
C PRO A 65 1.27 23.13 4.37
N GLY A 66 0.75 24.19 5.00
CA GLY A 66 1.42 24.89 6.09
C GLY A 66 2.79 25.41 5.65
N LYS A 67 3.84 25.01 6.38
CA LYS A 67 5.24 25.38 6.08
C LYS A 67 5.90 24.49 5.02
N HIS A 68 5.22 23.44 4.57
CA HIS A 68 5.80 22.49 3.63
C HIS A 68 5.62 22.98 2.19
N ARG A 69 6.56 22.60 1.32
CA ARG A 69 6.42 22.79 -0.12
C ARG A 69 6.50 21.41 -0.76
N TYR A 70 5.54 21.10 -1.62
CA TYR A 70 5.45 19.82 -2.30
C TYR A 70 5.78 19.96 -3.80
N ASP A 71 6.50 18.98 -4.33
CA ASP A 71 6.92 18.92 -5.73
C ASP A 71 5.82 18.31 -6.63
N TRP A 72 4.93 19.17 -7.12
CA TRP A 72 3.80 18.76 -7.96
C TRP A 72 4.14 18.57 -9.44
N ARG A 73 5.41 18.67 -9.84
CA ARG A 73 5.82 18.50 -11.25
C ARG A 73 5.50 17.08 -11.73
N GLY A 74 4.75 16.98 -12.83
CA GLY A 74 4.32 15.71 -13.40
C GLY A 74 3.09 15.08 -12.76
N VAL A 75 2.50 15.71 -11.73
CA VAL A 75 1.21 15.28 -11.13
C VAL A 75 0.17 16.41 -11.05
N ALA A 76 0.54 17.63 -11.44
CA ALA A 76 -0.40 18.71 -11.64
C ALA A 76 -0.91 18.74 -13.10
N PRO A 77 -2.19 19.08 -13.33
CA PRO A 77 -3.22 19.37 -12.33
C PRO A 77 -3.74 18.10 -11.65
N ARG A 78 -3.95 18.17 -10.31
CA ARG A 78 -4.34 17.04 -9.45
C ARG A 78 -5.50 16.22 -10.02
N GLY A 79 -6.58 16.89 -10.43
CA GLY A 79 -7.79 16.22 -10.93
C GLY A 79 -7.53 15.32 -12.13
N ASN A 80 -6.82 15.83 -13.15
CA ASN A 80 -6.50 15.05 -14.34
C ASN A 80 -5.55 13.88 -14.01
N TYR A 81 -4.57 14.13 -13.13
CA TYR A 81 -3.64 13.08 -12.71
C TYR A 81 -4.35 11.94 -11.98
N LEU A 82 -5.19 12.25 -10.98
CA LEU A 82 -5.93 11.24 -10.22
C LEU A 82 -6.93 10.50 -11.11
N ALA A 83 -7.66 11.19 -11.99
CA ALA A 83 -8.58 10.56 -12.91
C ALA A 83 -7.89 9.55 -13.86
N ASN A 84 -6.75 9.93 -14.43
CA ASN A 84 -5.97 9.04 -15.29
C ASN A 84 -5.38 7.87 -14.50
N LEU A 85 -4.80 8.13 -13.33
CA LEU A 85 -4.24 7.08 -12.48
C LEU A 85 -5.29 6.04 -12.08
N LEU A 86 -6.48 6.47 -11.64
CA LEU A 86 -7.56 5.56 -11.25
C LEU A 86 -8.08 4.76 -12.44
N LYS A 87 -8.20 5.39 -13.61
CA LYS A 87 -8.61 4.71 -14.84
C LYS A 87 -7.59 3.65 -15.26
N ASP A 88 -6.30 4.00 -15.28
CA ASP A 88 -5.24 3.09 -15.68
C ASP A 88 -5.10 1.92 -14.68
N LEU A 89 -5.27 2.20 -13.39
CA LEU A 89 -5.28 1.18 -12.34
C LEU A 89 -6.45 0.21 -12.50
N ASP A 90 -7.67 0.72 -12.70
CA ASP A 90 -8.87 -0.10 -12.94
C ASP A 90 -8.70 -0.99 -14.18
N VAL A 91 -8.24 -0.43 -15.29
CA VAL A 91 -7.98 -1.18 -16.53
C VAL A 91 -6.93 -2.27 -16.31
N ALA A 92 -5.86 -1.98 -15.57
CA ALA A 92 -4.81 -2.95 -15.32
C ALA A 92 -5.27 -4.07 -14.38
N MET A 93 -6.02 -3.75 -13.32
CA MET A 93 -6.56 -4.74 -12.39
C MET A 93 -7.58 -5.67 -13.07
N LYS A 94 -8.45 -5.14 -13.94
CA LYS A 94 -9.38 -5.95 -14.74
C LYS A 94 -8.68 -6.92 -15.70
N LYS A 95 -7.49 -6.56 -16.18
CA LYS A 95 -6.67 -7.43 -17.05
C LYS A 95 -5.84 -8.45 -16.28
N SER A 96 -5.64 -8.23 -14.98
CA SER A 96 -4.81 -9.12 -14.16
C SER A 96 -5.48 -10.47 -13.95
N THR A 97 -4.80 -11.52 -14.38
CA THR A 97 -5.16 -12.93 -14.13
C THR A 97 -4.39 -13.52 -12.96
N ALA A 98 -3.61 -12.71 -12.24
CA ALA A 98 -2.83 -13.17 -11.11
C ALA A 98 -3.75 -13.68 -9.98
N ARG A 99 -3.24 -14.68 -9.24
CA ARG A 99 -3.98 -15.25 -8.11
C ARG A 99 -4.19 -14.23 -7.02
N TRP A 100 -3.17 -13.43 -6.72
CA TRP A 100 -3.26 -12.38 -5.70
C TRP A 100 -3.12 -11.01 -6.33
N LYS A 101 -3.93 -10.05 -5.86
CA LYS A 101 -3.78 -8.63 -6.20
C LYS A 101 -3.44 -7.85 -4.94
N ILE A 102 -2.28 -7.22 -4.94
CA ILE A 102 -1.77 -6.45 -3.80
C ILE A 102 -1.53 -5.02 -4.22
N VAL A 103 -2.09 -4.07 -3.48
CA VAL A 103 -1.84 -2.65 -3.69
C VAL A 103 -0.83 -2.17 -2.65
N VAL A 104 0.19 -1.43 -3.11
CA VAL A 104 1.21 -0.84 -2.24
C VAL A 104 1.19 0.66 -2.41
N GLY A 105 1.08 1.41 -1.32
CA GLY A 105 1.10 2.88 -1.32
C GLY A 105 1.78 3.42 -0.07
N HIS A 106 2.03 4.73 -0.01
CA HIS A 106 2.61 5.34 1.19
C HIS A 106 1.58 5.55 2.31
N HIS A 107 0.49 6.26 2.01
CA HIS A 107 -0.53 6.71 2.97
C HIS A 107 -1.43 5.59 3.49
N THR A 108 -2.03 5.83 4.65
CA THR A 108 -2.97 4.92 5.31
C THR A 108 -4.34 4.97 4.64
N MET A 109 -4.85 3.80 4.25
CA MET A 109 -6.26 3.67 3.89
C MET A 109 -7.11 3.46 5.14
N ARG A 110 -6.66 2.56 6.03
CA ARG A 110 -7.17 2.40 7.39
C ARG A 110 -6.03 2.51 8.38
N SER A 111 -6.24 3.22 9.48
CA SER A 111 -5.27 3.27 10.58
C SER A 111 -5.92 3.50 11.93
N VAL A 112 -5.24 3.06 12.99
CA VAL A 112 -5.53 3.43 14.39
C VAL A 112 -4.47 4.34 15.01
N SER A 113 -3.49 4.84 14.26
CA SER A 113 -2.42 5.71 14.76
C SER A 113 -2.59 7.19 14.37
N GLU A 114 -1.49 7.95 14.37
CA GLU A 114 -1.41 9.41 14.24
C GLU A 114 -2.17 9.95 13.02
N HIS A 115 -2.00 9.33 11.85
CA HIS A 115 -2.55 9.83 10.59
C HIS A 115 -3.98 9.39 10.30
N ARG A 116 -4.50 8.36 10.99
CA ARG A 116 -5.86 7.82 10.81
C ARG A 116 -6.11 7.43 9.34
N ASP A 117 -7.36 7.43 8.91
CA ASP A 117 -7.75 7.12 7.54
C ASP A 117 -7.51 8.33 6.63
N THR A 118 -7.01 8.11 5.42
CA THR A 118 -6.96 9.15 4.38
C THR A 118 -8.28 9.16 3.62
N GLU A 119 -9.15 10.14 3.88
CA GLU A 119 -10.50 10.23 3.32
C GLU A 119 -10.52 10.16 1.78
N GLU A 120 -9.59 10.83 1.09
CA GLU A 120 -9.56 10.78 -0.38
C GLU A 120 -9.19 9.40 -0.92
N LEU A 121 -8.42 8.60 -0.17
CA LEU A 121 -8.19 7.20 -0.54
C LEU A 121 -9.46 6.36 -0.36
N LEU A 122 -10.26 6.65 0.67
CA LEU A 122 -11.54 5.97 0.89
C LEU A 122 -12.59 6.33 -0.16
N GLU A 123 -12.63 7.58 -0.58
CA GLU A 123 -13.61 8.07 -1.56
C GLU A 123 -13.24 7.69 -2.99
N LEU A 124 -11.94 7.76 -3.34
CA LEU A 124 -11.51 7.65 -4.73
C LEU A 124 -10.87 6.29 -5.05
N LEU A 125 -9.98 5.78 -4.19
CA LEU A 125 -9.19 4.59 -4.49
C LEU A 125 -9.86 3.30 -4.01
N LEU A 126 -10.37 3.29 -2.78
CA LEU A 126 -10.97 2.10 -2.16
C LEU A 126 -12.11 1.48 -2.99
N PRO A 127 -13.02 2.25 -3.64
CA PRO A 127 -14.04 1.66 -4.51
C PRO A 127 -13.41 0.86 -5.67
N VAL A 128 -12.38 1.42 -6.31
CA VAL A 128 -11.65 0.74 -7.40
C VAL A 128 -11.01 -0.54 -6.89
N LEU A 129 -10.42 -0.54 -5.68
CA LEU A 129 -9.78 -1.73 -5.10
C LEU A 129 -10.81 -2.83 -4.81
N LYS A 130 -11.96 -2.46 -4.25
CA LYS A 130 -13.05 -3.39 -3.92
C LYS A 130 -13.68 -3.99 -5.19
N ASP A 131 -13.98 -3.16 -6.18
CA ASP A 131 -14.56 -3.59 -7.46
C ASP A 131 -13.65 -4.57 -8.21
N ASN A 132 -12.34 -4.47 -8.00
CA ASN A 132 -11.34 -5.33 -8.63
C ASN A 132 -10.87 -6.51 -7.76
N GLY A 133 -11.48 -6.72 -6.60
CA GLY A 133 -11.17 -7.84 -5.72
C GLY A 133 -9.73 -7.84 -5.22
N VAL A 134 -9.20 -6.68 -4.83
CA VAL A 134 -7.86 -6.60 -4.20
C VAL A 134 -7.86 -7.33 -2.86
N ASP A 135 -6.84 -8.15 -2.64
CA ASP A 135 -6.71 -8.95 -1.41
C ASP A 135 -6.13 -8.12 -0.26
N PHE A 136 -5.05 -7.39 -0.54
CA PHE A 136 -4.25 -6.70 0.46
C PHE A 136 -3.86 -5.30 0.02
N TYR A 137 -4.03 -4.33 0.93
CA TYR A 137 -3.45 -3.00 0.83
C TYR A 137 -2.31 -2.87 1.84
N ILE A 138 -1.11 -2.53 1.36
CA ILE A 138 0.08 -2.41 2.20
C ILE A 138 0.59 -0.97 2.15
N ASN A 139 0.81 -0.38 3.32
CA ASN A 139 1.30 0.99 3.44
C ASN A 139 2.36 1.21 4.54
N GLY A 140 2.89 2.43 4.55
CA GLY A 140 3.69 2.97 5.64
C GLY A 140 2.99 4.19 6.23
N HIS A 141 3.63 5.35 6.13
CA HIS A 141 3.16 6.66 6.63
C HIS A 141 2.99 6.76 8.14
N ASP A 142 2.12 5.95 8.75
CA ASP A 142 2.07 5.83 10.20
C ASP A 142 3.27 5.04 10.71
N HIS A 143 3.96 5.59 11.70
CA HIS A 143 5.23 5.07 12.20
C HIS A 143 5.04 3.93 13.21
N CYS A 144 4.24 2.93 12.84
CA CYS A 144 3.88 1.77 13.66
C CYS A 144 3.71 0.53 12.76
N LEU A 145 3.27 -0.57 13.36
CA LEU A 145 2.87 -1.79 12.67
C LEU A 145 1.39 -2.10 12.95
N GLU A 146 0.60 -2.34 11.90
CA GLU A 146 -0.84 -2.56 12.04
C GLU A 146 -1.36 -3.65 11.10
N HIS A 147 -2.39 -4.37 11.56
CA HIS A 147 -3.26 -5.17 10.70
C HIS A 147 -4.72 -4.86 11.03
N ILE A 148 -5.47 -4.42 10.03
CA ILE A 148 -6.89 -4.11 10.13
C ILE A 148 -7.65 -4.93 9.07
N SER A 149 -8.72 -5.60 9.50
CA SER A 149 -9.64 -6.28 8.58
C SER A 149 -10.79 -5.35 8.20
N SER A 150 -11.05 -5.18 6.91
CA SER A 150 -12.25 -4.50 6.42
C SER A 150 -13.51 -5.14 7.00
N ARG A 151 -14.48 -4.32 7.39
CA ARG A 151 -15.77 -4.80 7.92
C ARG A 151 -16.75 -5.28 6.84
N ASP A 152 -16.54 -4.84 5.60
CA ASP A 152 -17.53 -4.91 4.51
C ASP A 152 -16.95 -5.51 3.22
N SER A 153 -15.71 -6.00 3.27
CA SER A 153 -15.07 -6.72 2.15
C SER A 153 -13.98 -7.68 2.66
N PRO A 154 -13.50 -8.62 1.83
CA PRO A 154 -12.36 -9.47 2.17
C PRO A 154 -11.01 -8.73 2.29
N LEU A 155 -10.92 -7.49 1.80
CA LEU A 155 -9.69 -6.69 1.79
C LEU A 155 -9.09 -6.54 3.19
N GLN A 156 -7.78 -6.79 3.31
CA GLN A 156 -7.03 -6.51 4.53
C GLN A 156 -6.09 -5.33 4.33
N TYR A 157 -5.89 -4.55 5.40
CA TYR A 157 -4.97 -3.42 5.45
C TYR A 157 -3.79 -3.76 6.36
N PHE A 158 -2.57 -3.60 5.85
CA PHE A 158 -1.34 -3.85 6.59
C PHE A 158 -0.45 -2.61 6.56
N THR A 159 -0.13 -2.08 7.74
CA THR A 159 0.81 -0.97 7.90
C THR A 159 2.15 -1.50 8.38
N SER A 160 3.22 -1.21 7.66
CA SER A 160 4.61 -1.50 8.02
C SER A 160 5.45 -0.22 7.95
N GLY A 161 5.09 0.82 8.71
CA GLY A 161 5.77 2.11 8.73
C GLY A 161 6.75 2.31 9.90
N GLY A 162 6.88 1.33 10.79
CA GLY A 162 7.81 1.33 11.93
C GLY A 162 9.30 1.24 11.59
N GLY A 163 9.74 1.50 10.36
CA GLY A 163 11.17 1.49 10.01
C GLY A 163 11.98 2.59 10.70
N SER A 164 11.34 3.68 11.10
CA SER A 164 11.95 4.81 11.82
C SER A 164 10.88 5.60 12.60
N LYS A 165 11.30 6.53 13.45
CA LYS A 165 10.44 7.52 14.14
C LYS A 165 9.17 6.93 14.80
N ALA A 166 9.27 5.71 15.33
CA ALA A 166 8.17 5.00 16.00
C ALA A 166 7.98 5.44 17.47
N TRP A 167 7.15 4.72 18.23
CA TRP A 167 6.80 5.01 19.62
C TRP A 167 6.12 6.37 19.79
N ARG A 168 5.05 6.60 19.02
CA ARG A 168 4.31 7.86 19.03
C ARG A 168 3.35 7.97 20.21
N GLY A 169 2.93 6.86 20.78
CA GLY A 169 1.94 6.78 21.86
C GLY A 169 0.53 7.18 21.42
N VAL A 170 0.24 7.13 20.12
CA VAL A 170 -1.05 7.57 19.56
C VAL A 170 -1.91 6.38 19.19
N PHE A 171 -3.15 6.38 19.70
CA PHE A 171 -4.16 5.39 19.38
C PHE A 171 -5.54 6.05 19.19
N HIS A 172 -6.17 5.76 18.07
CA HIS A 172 -7.48 6.23 17.66
C HIS A 172 -8.31 5.05 17.15
N PRO A 173 -9.48 4.75 17.74
CA PRO A 173 -10.30 3.64 17.27
C PRO A 173 -10.70 3.79 15.80
N ASN A 174 -10.44 2.76 15.00
CA ASN A 174 -11.02 2.60 13.67
C ASN A 174 -12.36 1.88 13.80
N LYS A 175 -13.30 2.14 12.89
CA LYS A 175 -14.56 1.37 12.86
C LYS A 175 -14.46 0.03 12.10
N ASP A 176 -13.37 -0.21 11.37
CA ASP A 176 -12.96 -1.54 10.90
C ASP A 176 -12.29 -2.33 12.04
N LYS A 177 -12.16 -3.65 11.88
CA LYS A 177 -11.69 -4.53 12.94
C LYS A 177 -10.16 -4.50 13.05
N LEU A 178 -9.65 -3.83 14.08
CA LEU A 178 -8.23 -3.92 14.44
C LEU A 178 -7.89 -5.37 14.86
N ARG A 179 -6.90 -5.96 14.21
CA ARG A 179 -6.40 -7.32 14.48
C ARG A 179 -5.08 -7.31 15.24
N PHE A 180 -4.22 -6.34 14.94
CA PHE A 180 -2.92 -6.16 15.56
C PHE A 180 -2.48 -4.70 15.47
N PHE A 181 -1.83 -4.23 16.53
CA PHE A 181 -1.22 -2.91 16.62
C PHE A 181 0.05 -3.01 17.46
N TYR A 182 1.13 -2.42 16.97
CA TYR A 182 2.39 -2.29 17.70
C TYR A 182 3.03 -0.93 17.42
N ASP A 183 3.06 -0.09 18.45
CA ASP A 183 3.66 1.25 18.41
C ASP A 183 5.17 1.19 18.68
N GLY A 184 5.91 0.58 17.76
CA GLY A 184 7.35 0.42 17.87
C GLY A 184 8.01 0.12 16.54
N GLN A 185 9.33 0.00 16.56
CA GLN A 185 10.08 -0.29 15.35
C GLN A 185 10.01 -1.75 14.92
N GLY A 186 9.98 -1.97 13.61
CA GLY A 186 9.93 -3.31 13.04
C GLY A 186 9.56 -3.31 11.57
N PHE A 187 9.25 -4.50 11.07
CA PHE A 187 8.92 -4.73 9.67
C PHE A 187 8.01 -5.96 9.52
N MET A 188 7.51 -6.17 8.31
CA MET A 188 6.64 -7.28 7.96
C MET A 188 7.25 -8.12 6.85
N SER A 189 7.07 -9.44 6.92
CA SER A 189 7.30 -10.36 5.80
C SER A 189 5.99 -10.90 5.27
N LEU A 190 5.96 -11.17 3.96
CA LEU A 190 4.85 -11.80 3.25
C LEU A 190 5.38 -13.01 2.47
N GLN A 191 4.80 -14.18 2.72
CA GLN A 191 5.00 -15.38 1.93
C GLN A 191 3.68 -15.78 1.27
N LEU A 192 3.71 -16.04 -0.03
CA LEU A 192 2.54 -16.40 -0.84
C LEU A 192 2.76 -17.72 -1.57
N ASN A 193 1.69 -18.52 -1.67
CA ASN A 193 1.55 -19.62 -2.62
C ASN A 193 0.15 -19.53 -3.30
N GLN A 194 -0.24 -20.53 -4.09
CA GLN A 194 -1.53 -20.51 -4.80
C GLN A 194 -2.76 -20.46 -3.88
N ASP A 195 -2.63 -20.98 -2.66
CA ASP A 195 -3.75 -21.15 -1.74
C ASP A 195 -3.69 -20.20 -0.55
N GLN A 196 -2.50 -19.80 -0.12
CA GLN A 196 -2.28 -19.15 1.16
C GLN A 196 -1.35 -17.94 1.07
N ALA A 197 -1.71 -16.93 1.85
CA ALA A 197 -0.86 -15.80 2.20
C ALA A 197 -0.50 -15.88 3.68
N HIS A 198 0.78 -15.74 4.01
CA HIS A 198 1.30 -15.73 5.37
C HIS A 198 2.02 -14.42 5.65
N PHE A 199 1.52 -13.70 6.65
CA PHE A 199 2.09 -12.45 7.13
C PHE A 199 2.71 -12.66 8.50
N ILE A 200 3.92 -12.15 8.68
CA ILE A 200 4.62 -12.15 9.97
C ILE A 200 5.17 -10.76 10.22
N PHE A 201 4.83 -10.19 11.37
CA PHE A 201 5.38 -8.93 11.87
C PHE A 201 6.50 -9.23 12.85
N TYR A 202 7.59 -8.47 12.72
CA TYR A 202 8.77 -8.56 13.55
C TYR A 202 9.05 -7.22 14.22
N ASP A 203 9.59 -7.27 15.43
CA ASP A 203 10.26 -6.09 16.01
C ASP A 203 11.64 -5.86 15.38
N VAL A 204 12.32 -4.79 15.80
CA VAL A 204 13.66 -4.43 15.34
C VAL A 204 14.74 -5.48 15.64
N PHE A 205 14.50 -6.39 16.60
CA PHE A 205 15.42 -7.48 16.96
C PHE A 205 15.13 -8.77 16.19
N GLY A 206 14.08 -8.79 15.36
CA GLY A 206 13.65 -9.97 14.63
C GLY A 206 12.78 -10.92 15.44
N ASN A 207 12.28 -10.51 16.62
CA ASN A 207 11.29 -11.29 17.36
C ASN A 207 9.94 -11.18 16.66
N ILE A 208 9.21 -12.29 16.61
CA ILE A 208 7.87 -12.32 16.03
C ILE A 208 6.89 -11.66 16.98
N LEU A 209 6.19 -10.64 16.49
CA LEU A 209 5.14 -9.94 17.23
C LEU A 209 3.75 -10.49 16.90
N TYR A 210 3.53 -10.86 15.64
CA TYR A 210 2.21 -11.26 15.16
C TYR A 210 2.31 -12.13 13.90
N ARG A 211 1.39 -13.08 13.79
CA ARG A 211 1.24 -13.97 12.64
C ARG A 211 -0.20 -13.94 12.17
N TRP A 212 -0.40 -13.84 10.88
CA TRP A 212 -1.72 -13.97 10.27
C TRP A 212 -1.63 -14.71 8.95
N SER A 213 -2.71 -15.40 8.58
CA SER A 213 -2.77 -16.08 7.30
C SER A 213 -4.18 -16.03 6.74
N SER A 214 -4.27 -15.98 5.42
CA SER A 214 -5.51 -16.12 4.67
C SER A 214 -5.40 -17.21 3.64
N ARG A 215 -6.53 -17.86 3.37
CA ARG A 215 -6.71 -18.72 2.22
C ARG A 215 -7.39 -17.91 1.14
N HIS A 216 -6.86 -17.96 -0.08
CA HIS A 216 -7.56 -17.35 -1.20
C HIS A 216 -8.88 -18.12 -1.40
N PRO A 217 -10.03 -17.42 -1.52
CA PRO A 217 -11.30 -18.08 -1.82
C PRO A 217 -11.13 -18.98 -3.05
N GLN A 218 -11.47 -20.26 -2.93
CA GLN A 218 -11.58 -21.12 -4.12
C GLN A 218 -12.74 -20.55 -4.95
N SER A 219 -12.60 -20.52 -6.28
CA SER A 219 -13.79 -20.36 -7.12
C SER A 219 -14.70 -21.52 -6.77
N SER A 220 -15.92 -21.26 -6.32
CA SER A 220 -16.91 -22.32 -6.16
C SER A 220 -17.19 -22.89 -7.55
N THR A 221 -16.49 -23.93 -7.97
CA THR A 221 -17.01 -24.86 -8.96
C THR A 221 -18.08 -25.66 -8.25
N TYR A 222 -19.26 -25.06 -8.08
CA TYR A 222 -20.47 -25.85 -8.08
C TYR A 222 -20.59 -26.37 -9.50
N LEU A 223 -20.06 -27.58 -9.71
CA LEU A 223 -20.60 -28.46 -10.73
C LEU A 223 -22.03 -28.74 -10.24
N ASP A 224 -23.00 -28.15 -10.94
CA ASP A 224 -24.37 -28.64 -10.88
C ASP A 224 -24.31 -30.08 -11.41
N GLU A 225 -24.21 -31.04 -10.49
CA GLU A 225 -24.48 -32.44 -10.77
C GLU A 225 -26.00 -32.65 -10.73
N GLU A 226 -26.52 -32.97 -11.91
CA GLU A 226 -27.83 -33.56 -12.30
C GLU A 226 -29.11 -32.73 -12.15
#